data_AF-A0A317CGG7-F1
#
_entry.id   AF-A0A317CGG7-F1
#
_cell.length_a   1.000
_cell.length_b   1.000
_cell.length_c   1.000
_cell.angle_alpha   90.00
_cell.angle_beta   90.00
_cell.angle_gamma   90.00
#
_symmetry.space_group_name_H-M   'P 1'
#
loop_
_entity.id
_entity.type
_entity.pdbx_description
1 polymer ?
#
loop_
_entity_poly.entity_id
_entity_poly.type
_entity_poly.pdbx_seq_one_letter_code
_entity_poly.pdbx_strand_id
1 'polypeptide(L)'
;MASTWDTLDKIGIVVGIFTGLISLMIWVYLLRNEKRDNDLIAITLHVPENNFSATLPGKIRRKNLTRAELQGLLGMLPMQEAGKRYQIPALNDPAFFDGLMLAQVDRDIHEVVIDCEPEDLQQFNQTRLAQVCVLNQEVK
;
A
#
# COMPACT_ATOMS: atom_id res chain seq x y z
N MET A 1 12.45 58.12 -21.07
CA MET A 1 13.20 56.92 -20.62
C MET A 1 12.89 56.50 -19.19
N ALA A 2 12.46 57.38 -18.28
CA ALA A 2 12.11 56.96 -16.90
C ALA A 2 10.88 56.02 -16.83
N SER A 3 9.85 56.27 -17.64
CA SER A 3 8.58 55.52 -17.60
C SER A 3 8.70 54.02 -17.92
N THR A 4 9.70 53.59 -18.70
CA THR A 4 9.84 52.18 -19.11
C THR A 4 10.46 51.32 -18.01
N TRP A 5 11.35 51.91 -17.20
CA TRP A 5 11.97 51.22 -16.07
C TRP A 5 10.99 51.01 -14.92
N ASP A 6 10.14 52.00 -14.63
CA ASP A 6 9.09 51.88 -13.62
C ASP A 6 8.03 50.83 -13.99
N THR A 7 7.70 50.69 -15.28
CA THR A 7 6.80 49.62 -15.74
C THR A 7 7.45 48.25 -15.66
N LEU A 8 8.76 48.14 -15.94
CA LEU A 8 9.50 46.89 -15.85
C LEU A 8 9.57 46.39 -14.39
N ASP A 9 9.82 47.30 -13.45
CA ASP A 9 9.95 46.97 -12.03
C ASP A 9 8.60 46.47 -11.45
N LYS A 10 7.50 47.13 -11.82
CA LYS A 10 6.14 46.66 -11.46
C LYS A 10 5.82 45.28 -12.03
N ILE A 11 6.20 45.01 -13.28
CA ILE A 11 6.02 43.69 -13.89
C ILE A 11 6.86 42.64 -13.15
N GLY A 12 8.11 42.96 -12.81
CA GLY A 12 9.00 42.09 -12.03
C GLY A 12 8.40 41.70 -10.68
N ILE A 13 7.84 42.68 -9.95
CA ILE A 13 7.16 42.43 -8.67
C ILE A 13 5.93 41.54 -8.86
N VAL A 14 5.09 41.81 -9.87
CA VAL A 14 3.89 40.99 -10.13
C VAL A 14 4.27 39.56 -10.51
N VAL A 15 5.28 39.37 -11.36
CA VAL A 15 5.78 38.04 -11.73
C VAL A 15 6.34 37.32 -10.52
N GLY A 16 7.11 38.01 -9.65
CA GLY A 16 7.64 37.45 -8.41
C GLY A 16 6.56 37.00 -7.42
N ILE A 17 5.47 37.77 -7.30
CA ILE A 17 4.32 37.37 -6.48
C ILE A 17 3.64 36.14 -7.09
N PHE A 18 3.43 36.12 -8.41
CA PHE A 18 2.80 34.99 -9.09
C PHE A 18 3.62 33.71 -8.97
N THR A 19 4.94 33.77 -9.18
CA THR A 19 5.81 32.60 -9.00
C THR A 19 5.81 32.11 -7.56
N GLY A 20 5.86 33.02 -6.58
CA GLY A 20 5.74 32.68 -5.17
C GLY A 20 4.42 31.97 -4.83
N LEU A 21 3.29 32.44 -5.37
CA LEU A 21 1.98 31.81 -5.19
C LEU A 21 1.92 30.41 -5.84
N ILE A 22 2.46 30.25 -7.05
CA ILE A 22 2.51 28.94 -7.73
C ILE A 22 3.37 27.96 -6.92
N SER A 23 4.56 28.38 -6.46
CA SER A 23 5.42 27.55 -5.63
C SER A 23 4.74 27.12 -4.32
N LEU A 24 4.04 28.04 -3.65
CA LEU A 24 3.25 27.72 -2.45
C LEU A 24 2.15 26.69 -2.77
N MET A 25 1.45 26.87 -3.88
CA MET A 25 0.36 25.97 -4.29
C MET A 25 0.88 24.55 -4.59
N ILE A 26 2.02 24.44 -5.28
CA ILE A 26 2.69 23.16 -5.55
C ILE A 26 3.12 22.50 -4.24
N TRP A 27 3.69 23.26 -3.31
CA TRP A 27 4.14 22.73 -2.02
C TRP A 27 2.98 22.16 -1.19
N VAL A 28 1.86 22.89 -1.11
CA VAL A 28 0.64 22.42 -0.42
C VAL A 28 0.06 21.17 -1.10
N TYR A 29 0.07 21.12 -2.44
CA TYR A 29 -0.37 19.94 -3.18
C TYR A 29 0.52 18.71 -2.89
N LEU A 30 1.84 18.88 -2.90
CA LEU A 30 2.80 17.82 -2.60
C LEU A 30 2.64 17.29 -1.17
N LEU A 31 2.50 18.18 -0.18
CA LEU A 31 2.29 17.78 1.21
C LEU A 31 1.00 16.95 1.40
N ARG A 32 -0.07 17.32 0.69
CA ARG A 32 -1.33 16.56 0.74
C ARG A 32 -1.19 15.18 0.10
N ASN A 33 -0.50 15.09 -1.03
CA ASN A 33 -0.25 13.80 -1.69
C ASN A 33 0.70 12.92 -0.89
N GLU A 34 1.72 13.49 -0.25
CA GLU A 34 2.66 12.72 0.57
C GLU A 34 1.97 12.06 1.75
N LYS A 35 1.00 12.75 2.38
CA LYS A 35 0.16 12.15 3.42
C LYS A 35 -0.66 10.97 2.87
N ARG A 36 -1.29 11.14 1.69
CA ARG A 36 -2.06 10.09 0.99
C ARG A 36 -1.21 8.86 0.69
N ASP A 37 0.01 9.07 0.22
CA ASP A 37 0.87 8.01 -0.30
C ASP A 37 1.57 7.21 0.82
N ASN A 38 1.65 7.80 2.03
CA ASN A 38 2.23 7.17 3.22
C ASN A 38 1.22 6.41 4.08
N ASP A 39 -0.07 6.42 3.73
CA ASP A 39 -1.06 5.62 4.42
C ASP A 39 -0.72 4.13 4.31
N LEU A 40 -0.88 3.45 5.44
CA LEU A 40 -0.46 2.07 5.64
C LEU A 40 -1.64 1.13 5.38
N ILE A 41 -1.43 0.16 4.51
CA ILE A 41 -2.40 -0.88 4.15
C ILE A 41 -1.99 -2.18 4.84
N ALA A 42 -2.93 -2.78 5.55
CA ALA A 42 -2.77 -4.13 6.11
C ALA A 42 -3.07 -5.17 5.04
N ILE A 43 -2.37 -6.31 5.09
CA ILE A 43 -2.64 -7.43 4.20
C ILE A 43 -3.04 -8.61 5.07
N THR A 44 -4.20 -9.18 4.77
CA THR A 44 -4.78 -10.27 5.54
C THR A 44 -5.02 -11.46 4.65
N LEU A 45 -4.50 -12.61 5.07
CA LEU A 45 -4.79 -13.91 4.49
C LEU A 45 -6.11 -14.39 5.11
N HIS A 46 -7.12 -14.58 4.28
CA HIS A 46 -8.44 -15.03 4.71
C HIS A 46 -8.73 -16.40 4.10
N VAL A 47 -9.21 -17.34 4.92
CA VAL A 47 -9.68 -18.64 4.45
C VAL A 47 -11.18 -18.75 4.72
N PRO A 48 -12.02 -18.64 3.68
CA PRO A 48 -13.47 -18.57 3.82
C PRO A 48 -14.07 -19.85 4.41
N GLU A 49 -13.45 -21.02 4.20
CA GLU A 49 -13.96 -22.29 4.74
C GLU A 49 -13.88 -22.39 6.27
N ASN A 50 -12.87 -21.80 6.90
CA ASN A 50 -12.62 -21.92 8.34
C ASN A 50 -12.74 -20.60 9.10
N ASN A 51 -13.23 -19.52 8.44
CA ASN A 51 -13.22 -18.14 8.98
C ASN A 51 -11.87 -17.74 9.60
N PHE A 52 -10.78 -18.25 9.02
CA PHE A 52 -9.45 -18.00 9.54
C PHE A 52 -8.87 -16.77 8.87
N SER A 53 -8.52 -15.76 9.66
CA SER A 53 -7.88 -14.53 9.18
C SER A 53 -6.52 -14.36 9.84
N ALA A 54 -5.47 -14.27 9.03
CA ALA A 54 -4.12 -13.98 9.49
C ALA A 54 -3.59 -12.70 8.85
N THR A 55 -3.47 -11.64 9.64
CA THR A 55 -2.89 -10.37 9.18
C THR A 55 -1.36 -10.45 9.24
N LEU A 56 -0.72 -10.14 8.12
CA LEU A 56 0.72 -10.27 7.94
C LEU A 56 1.53 -9.32 8.84
N PRO A 57 2.77 -9.71 9.22
CA PRO A 57 3.68 -8.90 10.03
C PRO A 57 4.22 -7.71 9.25
N GLY A 58 3.45 -6.64 9.18
CA GLY A 58 3.89 -5.41 8.53
C GLY A 58 2.77 -4.78 7.73
N LYS A 59 2.83 -3.45 7.65
CA LYS A 59 1.92 -2.67 6.83
C LYS A 59 2.69 -2.12 5.65
N ILE A 60 2.14 -2.24 4.45
CA ILE A 60 2.75 -1.72 3.23
C ILE A 60 2.22 -0.31 2.99
N ARG A 61 3.10 0.63 2.61
CA ARG A 61 2.63 1.95 2.20
C ARG A 61 1.81 1.83 0.93
N ARG A 62 0.71 2.55 0.82
CA ARG A 62 -0.18 2.55 -0.34
C ARG A 62 0.56 2.74 -1.66
N LYS A 63 1.51 3.69 -1.73
CA LYS A 63 2.33 3.93 -2.93
C LYS A 63 3.24 2.76 -3.34
N ASN A 64 3.55 1.87 -2.39
CA ASN A 64 4.43 0.72 -2.58
C ASN A 64 3.64 -0.60 -2.64
N LEU A 65 2.30 -0.57 -2.58
CA LEU A 65 1.48 -1.78 -2.63
C LEU A 65 1.58 -2.41 -4.01
N THR A 66 2.62 -3.17 -4.28
CA THR A 66 2.87 -3.81 -5.56
C THR A 66 2.92 -5.32 -5.38
N ARG A 67 2.77 -6.06 -6.49
CA ARG A 67 2.95 -7.52 -6.50
C ARG A 67 4.28 -7.93 -5.87
N ALA A 68 5.37 -7.23 -6.18
CA ALA A 68 6.69 -7.58 -5.68
C ALA A 68 6.80 -7.43 -4.15
N GLU A 69 6.25 -6.34 -3.60
CA GLU A 69 6.24 -6.10 -2.15
C GLU A 69 5.37 -7.12 -1.41
N LEU A 70 4.18 -7.41 -1.95
CA LEU A 70 3.29 -8.42 -1.40
C LEU A 70 3.93 -9.81 -1.47
N GLN A 71 4.57 -10.15 -2.59
CA GLN A 71 5.30 -11.40 -2.76
C GLN A 71 6.53 -11.51 -1.85
N GLY A 72 7.21 -10.39 -1.59
CA GLY A 72 8.30 -10.30 -0.63
C GLY A 72 7.82 -10.55 0.80
N LEU A 73 6.70 -9.92 1.19
CA LEU A 73 6.08 -10.10 2.51
C LEU A 73 5.66 -11.56 2.74
N LEU A 74 5.03 -12.19 1.73
CA LEU A 74 4.67 -13.61 1.78
C LEU A 74 5.90 -14.53 1.81
N GLY A 75 6.98 -14.15 1.11
CA GLY A 75 8.23 -14.90 1.11
C GLY A 75 8.96 -14.89 2.45
N MET A 76 8.68 -13.91 3.33
CA MET A 76 9.23 -13.86 4.69
C MET A 76 8.48 -14.75 5.68
N LEU A 77 7.33 -15.31 5.28
CA LEU A 77 6.54 -16.15 6.18
C LEU A 77 7.23 -17.48 6.46
N PRO A 78 7.10 -17.99 7.70
CA PRO A 78 7.73 -19.25 8.08
C PRO A 78 7.05 -20.41 7.35
N MET A 79 7.79 -21.02 6.42
CA MET A 79 7.38 -22.22 5.71
C MET A 79 7.51 -23.49 6.55
N GLN A 80 6.72 -24.50 6.21
CA GLN A 80 6.89 -25.85 6.75
C GLN A 80 8.18 -26.50 6.24
N GLU A 81 8.47 -26.37 4.93
CA GLU A 81 9.70 -26.86 4.30
C GLU A 81 10.67 -25.69 4.02
N ALA A 82 11.89 -25.78 4.56
CA ALA A 82 12.91 -24.75 4.35
C ALA A 82 13.35 -24.70 2.87
N GLY A 83 13.32 -23.51 2.27
CA GLY A 83 13.75 -23.28 0.89
C GLY A 83 12.70 -23.53 -0.19
N LYS A 84 11.48 -23.94 0.18
CA LYS A 84 10.35 -24.06 -0.74
C LYS A 84 9.69 -22.71 -1.00
N ARG A 85 9.27 -22.48 -2.25
CA ARG A 85 8.49 -21.30 -2.64
C ARG A 85 7.01 -21.53 -2.31
N TYR A 86 6.30 -20.50 -1.84
CA TYR A 86 4.85 -20.57 -1.67
C TYR A 86 4.17 -20.72 -3.02
N GLN A 87 3.04 -21.41 -3.01
CA GLN A 87 2.13 -21.49 -4.13
C GLN A 87 0.76 -21.07 -3.61
N ILE A 88 0.37 -19.83 -3.91
CA ILE A 88 -0.97 -19.30 -3.59
C ILE A 88 -1.61 -18.95 -4.94
N PRO A 89 -2.59 -19.75 -5.42
CA PRO A 89 -3.26 -19.53 -6.71
C PRO A 89 -3.91 -18.15 -6.82
N ALA A 90 -4.50 -17.64 -5.73
CA ALA A 90 -5.17 -16.35 -5.68
C ALA A 90 -4.27 -15.15 -6.07
N LEU A 91 -2.95 -15.27 -5.88
CA LEU A 91 -2.00 -14.24 -6.30
C LEU A 91 -1.78 -14.16 -7.81
N ASN A 92 -2.27 -15.14 -8.57
CA ASN A 92 -2.23 -15.14 -10.02
C ASN A 92 -3.58 -14.75 -10.64
N ASP A 93 -4.60 -14.51 -9.80
CA ASP A 93 -5.93 -14.10 -10.26
C ASP A 93 -5.91 -12.62 -10.71
N PRO A 94 -6.31 -12.30 -11.96
CA PRO A 94 -6.55 -10.93 -12.41
C PRO A 94 -7.44 -10.11 -11.47
N ALA A 95 -8.49 -10.71 -10.90
CA ALA A 95 -9.43 -10.01 -10.03
C ALA A 95 -8.75 -9.52 -8.73
N PHE A 96 -7.83 -10.31 -8.19
CA PHE A 96 -7.02 -9.92 -7.04
C PHE A 96 -6.12 -8.71 -7.38
N PHE A 97 -5.53 -8.69 -8.57
CA PHE A 97 -4.71 -7.56 -9.02
C PHE A 97 -5.52 -6.28 -9.21
N ASP A 98 -6.72 -6.39 -9.77
CA ASP A 98 -7.63 -5.25 -9.88
C ASP A 98 -8.01 -4.71 -8.49
N GLY A 99 -8.24 -5.60 -7.52
CA GLY A 99 -8.45 -5.22 -6.12
C GLY A 99 -7.24 -4.54 -5.49
N LEU A 100 -6.03 -5.00 -5.79
CA LEU A 100 -4.79 -4.40 -5.31
C LEU A 100 -4.56 -3.00 -5.91
N MET A 101 -4.86 -2.82 -7.20
CA MET A 101 -4.82 -1.53 -7.88
C MET A 101 -5.89 -0.58 -7.32
N LEU A 102 -7.10 -1.08 -7.06
CA LEU A 102 -8.16 -0.31 -6.41
C LEU A 102 -7.71 0.15 -5.02
N ALA A 103 -7.11 -0.75 -4.23
CA ALA A 103 -6.55 -0.45 -2.92
C ALA A 103 -5.36 0.53 -2.97
N GLN A 104 -4.70 0.75 -4.10
CA GLN A 104 -3.73 1.84 -4.23
C GLN A 104 -4.40 3.21 -4.38
N VAL A 105 -5.59 3.27 -4.96
CA VAL A 105 -6.26 4.53 -5.35
C VAL A 105 -7.34 4.94 -4.35
N ASP A 106 -8.11 3.99 -3.83
CA ASP A 106 -9.29 4.24 -3.01
C ASP A 106 -8.96 4.41 -1.53
N ARG A 107 -9.30 5.60 -0.99
CA ARG A 107 -8.96 6.01 0.38
C ARG A 107 -9.61 5.14 1.45
N ASP A 108 -10.78 4.60 1.18
CA ASP A 108 -11.57 3.88 2.18
C ASP A 108 -11.07 2.44 2.38
N ILE A 109 -10.20 1.96 1.49
CA ILE A 109 -9.60 0.62 1.57
C ILE A 109 -8.32 0.69 2.40
N HIS A 110 -8.39 0.17 3.63
CA HIS A 110 -7.26 0.08 4.55
C HIS A 110 -6.66 -1.33 4.65
N GLU A 111 -7.30 -2.30 4.03
CA GLU A 111 -6.94 -3.71 4.10
C GLU A 111 -7.12 -4.38 2.75
N VAL A 112 -6.15 -5.21 2.37
CA VAL A 112 -6.24 -6.07 1.19
C VAL A 112 -6.35 -7.51 1.68
N VAL A 113 -7.45 -8.16 1.30
CA VAL A 113 -7.71 -9.55 1.66
C VAL A 113 -7.24 -10.44 0.52
N ILE A 114 -6.44 -11.45 0.86
CA ILE A 114 -6.06 -12.54 -0.03
C ILE A 114 -6.88 -13.74 0.38
N ASP A 115 -7.85 -14.12 -0.45
CA ASP A 115 -8.61 -15.35 -0.23
C ASP A 115 -7.72 -16.56 -0.58
N CYS A 116 -7.47 -17.40 0.41
CA CYS A 116 -6.64 -18.59 0.30
C CYS A 116 -7.49 -19.84 0.50
N GLU A 117 -7.09 -20.94 -0.12
CA GLU A 117 -7.66 -22.25 0.19
C GLU A 117 -7.01 -22.82 1.47
N PRO A 118 -7.67 -23.75 2.19
CA PRO A 118 -7.08 -24.37 3.36
C PRO A 118 -5.77 -25.11 3.05
N GLU A 119 -5.63 -25.63 1.83
CA GLU A 119 -4.42 -26.30 1.35
C GLU A 119 -3.22 -25.32 1.25
N ASP A 120 -3.48 -24.06 0.90
CA ASP A 120 -2.46 -23.01 0.84
C ASP A 120 -1.86 -22.71 2.21
N LEU A 121 -2.70 -22.74 3.26
CA LEU A 121 -2.25 -22.52 4.64
C LEU A 121 -1.37 -23.65 5.17
N GLN A 122 -1.55 -24.89 4.68
CA GLN A 122 -0.75 -26.04 5.13
C GLN A 122 0.73 -25.90 4.75
N GLN A 123 1.05 -25.11 3.73
CA GLN A 123 2.43 -24.84 3.31
C GLN A 123 3.22 -24.05 4.37
N PHE A 124 2.51 -23.32 5.23
CA PHE A 124 3.10 -22.49 6.27
C PHE A 124 3.14 -23.19 7.61
N ASN A 125 4.18 -22.90 8.40
CA ASN A 125 4.30 -23.42 9.76
C ASN A 125 3.35 -22.65 10.69
N GLN A 126 2.17 -23.20 10.95
CA GLN A 126 1.10 -22.56 11.74
C GLN A 126 1.58 -22.07 13.12
N THR A 127 2.43 -22.84 13.81
CA THR A 127 2.96 -22.46 15.13
C THR A 127 3.81 -21.21 15.08
N ARG A 128 4.63 -21.06 14.04
CA ARG A 128 5.45 -19.86 13.83
C ARG A 128 4.65 -18.72 13.22
N LEU A 129 3.65 -19.02 12.40
CA LEU A 129 2.77 -18.03 11.81
C LEU A 129 1.95 -17.32 12.89
N ALA A 130 1.49 -18.04 13.92
CA ALA A 130 0.82 -17.47 15.09
C ALA A 130 1.71 -16.53 15.93
N GLN A 131 3.03 -16.67 15.85
CA GLN A 131 3.97 -15.81 16.58
C GLN A 131 4.29 -14.52 15.82
N VAL A 132 4.03 -14.50 14.52
CA VAL A 132 4.46 -13.44 13.60
C VAL A 132 3.25 -12.64 13.11
N CYS A 133 2.15 -13.32 12.76
CA CYS A 133 0.91 -12.72 12.29
C CYS A 133 -0.04 -12.43 13.45
N VAL A 134 -0.86 -11.38 13.29
CA VAL A 134 -2.01 -11.16 14.16
C VAL A 134 -3.12 -12.08 13.67
N LEU A 135 -3.42 -13.11 14.45
CA LEU A 135 -4.50 -14.04 14.14
C LEU A 135 -5.82 -13.51 14.69
N ASN A 136 -6.78 -13.29 13.79
CA ASN A 136 -8.17 -13.15 14.16
C ASN A 136 -8.84 -14.49 13.86
N GLN A 137 -8.88 -15.35 14.87
CA GLN A 137 -9.72 -16.54 14.86
C GLN A 137 -11.04 -16.16 15.54
N GLU A 138 -12.12 -15.98 14.78
CA GLU A 138 -13.45 -16.19 15.34
C GLU A 138 -13.64 -17.71 15.45
N VAL A 139 -13.05 -18.29 16.50
CA VAL A 139 -13.31 -19.68 16.87
C VAL A 139 -14.78 -19.76 17.26
N LYS A 140 -15.58 -20.47 16.46
CA LYS A 140 -16.93 -20.90 16.84
C LYS A 140 -16.95 -22.40 17.07
#